data_AF-A0A1B0DHK9-F1
#
_entry.id   AF-A0A1B0DHK9-F1
#
_cell.length_a   1.000
_cell.length_b   1.000
_cell.length_c   1.000
_cell.angle_alpha   90.00
_cell.angle_beta   90.00
_cell.angle_gamma   90.00
#
_symmetry.space_group_name_H-M   'P 1'
#
loop_
_entity.id
_entity.type
_entity.pdbx_description
1 polymer ?
#
loop_
_entity_poly.entity_id
_entity_poly.type
_entity_poly.pdbx_seq_one_letter_code
_entity_poly.pdbx_strand_id
1 'polypeptide(L)'
;MATSRSTPTGQEPSGKSVTDAPTAPSGSYRPVYKHWFYKEKIEGKDAWTPFSMTDSLALEEAFITSSAESTTIATDGGRHDVNIAARTRTAIYWTAEVNEVRRCSWFYKAVDSRFVPYEEETADYLEEEYKNAFASGSWHKQLTLPNGEQVNFHGPNVMVHFLQTTPDAWGNTPQVTNRPRVVKRGVDEFNIDDGEPEQIDHVLFVVHGIGKACDFKFRTVEEVVDEFRNIALQMVQSHYRSSYDAGEIGRIEVLPISWHSELHSDESGIDAKLKSITLESIPKLRNFTNDTLLDVLFYTSPIFCQSIMDTVCGSVNRLYKLFCERNPNFKGGVSLAGHSLGSLILFDLLCHQKSPSNDNEHEVENSVSFDKINHFRKS
;
A
#
# COMPACT_ATOMS: atom_id res chain seq x y z
N MET A 1 59.95 -38.98 -51.07
CA MET A 1 60.45 -40.18 -50.37
C MET A 1 59.37 -40.65 -49.43
N ALA A 2 58.77 -41.78 -49.74
CA ALA A 2 57.80 -42.47 -48.90
C ALA A 2 58.51 -43.23 -47.78
N THR A 3 57.88 -43.35 -46.62
CA THR A 3 57.84 -44.62 -45.87
C THR A 3 56.67 -44.61 -44.90
N SER A 4 55.77 -45.55 -45.15
CA SER A 4 54.74 -46.10 -44.28
C SER A 4 55.35 -47.15 -43.34
N ARG A 5 54.75 -47.35 -42.14
CA ARG A 5 54.44 -48.69 -41.59
C ARG A 5 53.64 -48.67 -40.27
N SER A 6 52.41 -49.16 -40.38
CA SER A 6 51.68 -50.20 -39.60
C SER A 6 51.81 -50.35 -38.06
N THR A 7 50.60 -50.46 -37.48
CA THR A 7 50.05 -50.90 -36.17
C THR A 7 50.68 -52.14 -35.49
N PRO A 8 50.46 -52.35 -34.17
CA PRO A 8 49.37 -53.27 -33.74
C PRO A 8 48.61 -52.96 -32.42
N THR A 9 47.37 -53.44 -32.42
CA THR A 9 46.42 -53.94 -31.39
C THR A 9 46.73 -53.96 -29.87
N GLY A 10 45.74 -53.51 -29.08
CA GLY A 10 45.04 -54.34 -28.06
C GLY A 10 45.19 -53.99 -26.57
N GLN A 11 44.12 -53.49 -25.93
CA GLN A 11 43.57 -53.94 -24.63
C GLN A 11 42.40 -53.05 -24.14
N GLU A 12 41.24 -53.65 -23.84
CA GLU A 12 40.19 -53.05 -23.00
C GLU A 12 40.66 -52.91 -21.55
N PRO A 13 40.05 -51.97 -20.79
CA PRO A 13 39.51 -52.41 -19.50
C PRO A 13 38.15 -51.80 -19.14
N SER A 14 37.25 -52.71 -18.75
CA SER A 14 36.35 -52.68 -17.59
C SER A 14 35.79 -51.34 -17.10
N GLY A 15 34.46 -51.23 -17.13
CA GLY A 15 33.72 -50.13 -16.52
C GLY A 15 33.78 -50.09 -14.99
N LYS A 16 33.55 -48.87 -14.46
CA LYS A 16 32.80 -48.63 -13.23
C LYS A 16 31.91 -47.41 -13.47
N SER A 17 30.60 -47.66 -13.47
CA SER A 17 29.57 -46.63 -13.36
C SER A 17 29.78 -45.91 -12.02
N VAL A 18 30.21 -44.65 -12.05
CA VAL A 18 30.16 -43.77 -10.89
C VAL A 18 28.77 -43.17 -10.91
N THR A 19 27.86 -43.78 -10.15
CA THR A 19 26.63 -43.12 -9.71
C THR A 19 27.05 -42.00 -8.77
N ASP A 20 27.06 -40.77 -9.27
CA ASP A 20 27.11 -39.57 -8.43
C ASP A 20 25.84 -39.54 -7.58
N ALA A 21 25.98 -39.88 -6.29
CA ALA A 21 24.96 -39.57 -5.31
C ALA A 21 24.91 -38.04 -5.13
N PRO A 22 23.74 -37.39 -5.17
CA PRO A 22 23.65 -35.97 -4.89
C PRO A 22 24.13 -35.71 -3.47
N THR A 23 25.21 -34.93 -3.35
CA THR A 23 25.72 -34.46 -2.07
C THR A 23 24.60 -33.65 -1.40
N ALA A 24 24.14 -34.11 -0.22
CA ALA A 24 23.13 -33.38 0.54
C ALA A 24 23.60 -31.94 0.78
N PRO A 25 22.72 -30.93 0.65
CA PRO A 25 23.10 -29.55 0.91
C PRO A 25 23.64 -29.42 2.33
N SER A 26 24.85 -28.89 2.46
CA SER A 26 25.53 -28.68 3.74
C SER A 26 24.82 -27.56 4.52
N GLY A 27 23.81 -27.93 5.29
CA GLY A 27 23.09 -27.01 6.17
C GLY A 27 21.98 -27.73 6.92
N SER A 28 21.68 -27.28 8.14
CA SER A 28 20.45 -27.67 8.84
C SER A 28 19.26 -26.92 8.26
N TYR A 29 18.09 -27.57 8.16
CA TYR A 29 16.85 -26.89 7.78
C TYR A 29 16.58 -25.69 8.70
N ARG A 30 16.20 -24.56 8.12
CA ARG A 30 15.79 -23.35 8.85
C ARG A 30 14.32 -23.05 8.56
N PRO A 31 13.44 -22.96 9.57
CA PRO A 31 12.07 -22.52 9.38
C PRO A 31 12.00 -21.19 8.63
N VAL A 32 11.04 -21.06 7.72
CA VAL A 32 10.83 -19.79 7.01
C VAL A 32 10.06 -18.82 7.89
N TYR A 33 10.46 -17.56 7.86
CA TYR A 33 9.69 -16.47 8.44
C TYR A 33 8.52 -16.12 7.50
N LYS A 34 7.32 -15.94 8.06
CA LYS A 34 6.13 -15.49 7.32
C LYS A 34 5.98 -14.00 7.50
N HIS A 35 5.78 -13.29 6.40
CA HIS A 35 5.59 -11.84 6.38
C HIS A 35 4.20 -11.50 5.85
N TRP A 36 3.70 -10.35 6.25
CA TRP A 36 2.40 -9.86 5.81
C TRP A 36 2.56 -8.93 4.61
N PHE A 37 1.63 -9.04 3.65
CA PHE A 37 1.58 -8.22 2.45
C PHE A 37 0.17 -7.70 2.25
N TYR A 38 0.03 -6.56 1.56
CA TYR A 38 -1.25 -6.08 1.09
C TYR A 38 -1.22 -5.86 -0.43
N LYS A 39 -2.39 -5.94 -1.03
CA LYS A 39 -2.60 -5.81 -2.47
C LYS A 39 -3.15 -4.43 -2.79
N GLU A 40 -2.38 -3.65 -3.53
CA GLU A 40 -2.76 -2.31 -3.97
C GLU A 40 -2.61 -2.14 -5.48
N LYS A 41 -3.22 -1.08 -6.02
CA LYS A 41 -3.09 -0.73 -7.44
C LYS A 41 -1.99 0.31 -7.59
N ILE A 42 -0.85 -0.11 -8.14
CA ILE A 42 0.23 0.80 -8.51
C ILE A 42 0.16 1.00 -10.02
N GLU A 43 -0.01 2.24 -10.48
CA GLU A 43 -0.16 2.58 -11.91
C GLU A 43 -1.26 1.76 -12.62
N GLY A 44 -2.37 1.49 -11.91
CA GLY A 44 -3.51 0.73 -12.42
C GLY A 44 -3.31 -0.79 -12.49
N LYS A 45 -2.19 -1.31 -11.98
CA LYS A 45 -1.92 -2.75 -11.89
C LYS A 45 -1.85 -3.22 -10.45
N ASP A 46 -2.47 -4.36 -10.19
CA ASP A 46 -2.36 -5.06 -8.92
C ASP A 46 -0.88 -5.35 -8.60
N ALA A 47 -0.44 -4.92 -7.43
CA ALA A 47 0.89 -5.13 -6.87
C ALA A 47 0.74 -5.64 -5.43
N TRP A 48 1.63 -6.53 -5.00
CA TRP A 48 1.74 -6.94 -3.62
C TRP A 48 2.90 -6.20 -2.96
N THR A 49 2.58 -5.44 -1.92
CA THR A 49 3.53 -4.61 -1.18
C THR A 49 3.70 -5.20 0.23
N PRO A 50 4.95 -5.38 0.72
CA PRO A 50 5.17 -5.84 2.07
C PRO A 50 4.74 -4.77 3.07
N PHE A 51 4.13 -5.18 4.18
CA PHE A 51 4.04 -4.30 5.36
C PHE A 51 5.44 -4.03 5.91
N SER A 52 5.59 -2.96 6.70
CA SER A 52 6.81 -2.74 7.47
C SER A 52 7.10 -3.92 8.41
N MET A 53 8.35 -4.07 8.86
CA MET A 53 8.72 -5.11 9.81
C MET A 53 7.92 -4.99 11.11
N THR A 54 7.79 -3.76 11.62
CA THR A 54 7.00 -3.46 12.83
C THR A 54 5.53 -3.89 12.65
N ASP A 55 4.89 -3.47 11.56
CA ASP A 55 3.49 -3.81 11.30
C ASP A 55 3.31 -5.33 11.10
N SER A 56 4.18 -5.97 10.31
CA SER A 56 4.10 -7.41 10.06
C SER A 56 4.28 -8.23 11.35
N LEU A 57 5.13 -7.81 12.27
CA LEU A 57 5.30 -8.47 13.56
C LEU A 57 4.06 -8.30 14.45
N ALA A 58 3.46 -7.11 14.49
CA ALA A 58 2.22 -6.87 15.23
C ALA A 58 1.05 -7.68 14.66
N LEU A 59 0.94 -7.76 13.33
CA LEU A 59 -0.05 -8.60 12.64
C LEU A 59 0.17 -10.09 12.95
N GLU A 60 1.42 -10.54 12.95
CA GLU A 60 1.77 -11.92 13.26
C GLU A 60 1.46 -12.29 14.71
N GLU A 61 1.81 -11.43 15.67
CA GLU A 61 1.49 -11.62 17.08
C GLU A 61 -0.02 -11.69 17.28
N ALA A 62 -0.78 -10.77 16.67
CA ALA A 62 -2.24 -10.77 16.74
C ALA A 62 -2.85 -12.03 16.11
N PHE A 63 -2.30 -12.51 15.00
CA PHE A 63 -2.76 -13.73 14.35
C PHE A 63 -2.50 -14.99 15.19
N ILE A 64 -1.36 -15.06 15.88
CA ILE A 64 -1.01 -16.20 16.74
C ILE A 64 -1.81 -16.19 18.05
N THR A 65 -2.01 -15.01 18.64
CA THR A 65 -2.62 -14.87 19.98
C THR A 65 -4.13 -14.76 19.94
N SER A 66 -4.70 -14.22 18.87
CA SER A 66 -6.13 -13.96 18.82
C SER A 66 -6.95 -15.18 18.39
N SER A 67 -7.94 -15.53 19.21
CA SER A 67 -9.02 -16.44 18.86
C SER A 67 -10.28 -15.71 18.36
N ALA A 68 -10.24 -14.38 18.25
CA ALA A 68 -11.42 -13.56 17.98
C ALA A 68 -11.53 -13.21 16.48
N GLU A 69 -12.70 -13.46 15.90
CA GLU A 69 -13.05 -13.23 14.49
C GLU A 69 -12.97 -11.76 14.03
N SER A 70 -12.79 -10.80 14.94
CA SER A 70 -12.81 -9.36 14.62
C SER A 70 -11.59 -8.60 15.16
N THR A 71 -10.42 -9.23 15.13
CA THR A 71 -9.18 -8.56 15.59
C THR A 71 -8.68 -7.62 14.51
N THR A 72 -8.61 -6.34 14.85
CA THR A 72 -8.13 -5.27 13.97
C THR A 72 -6.84 -4.69 14.52
N ILE A 73 -5.83 -4.58 13.68
CA ILE A 73 -4.52 -4.02 14.02
C ILE A 73 -4.27 -2.78 13.20
N ALA A 74 -3.90 -1.69 13.88
CA ALA A 74 -3.47 -0.45 13.27
C ALA A 74 -2.12 -0.66 12.58
N THR A 75 -2.02 -0.22 11.32
CA THR A 75 -0.83 -0.35 10.46
C THR A 75 -0.54 0.97 9.78
N ASP A 76 0.67 1.12 9.20
CA ASP A 76 1.09 2.36 8.53
C ASP A 76 0.94 3.57 9.47
N GLY A 77 1.52 3.50 10.67
CA GLY A 77 1.38 4.57 11.67
C GLY A 77 -0.05 4.80 12.17
N GLY A 78 -0.96 3.84 11.96
CA GLY A 78 -2.36 3.92 12.35
C GLY A 78 -3.27 4.61 11.33
N ARG A 79 -2.80 4.78 10.10
CA ARG A 79 -3.57 5.29 8.96
C ARG A 79 -4.48 4.23 8.36
N HIS A 80 -4.13 2.95 8.53
CA HIS A 80 -4.91 1.82 8.06
C HIS A 80 -5.16 0.83 9.19
N ASP A 81 -6.28 0.15 9.09
CA ASP A 81 -6.66 -0.94 9.99
C ASP A 81 -6.70 -2.24 9.18
N VAL A 82 -6.00 -3.26 9.67
CA VAL A 82 -6.03 -4.61 9.10
C VAL A 82 -6.91 -5.49 9.96
N ASN A 83 -7.98 -6.01 9.38
CA ASN A 83 -8.76 -7.08 9.99
C ASN A 83 -8.08 -8.41 9.69
N ILE A 84 -7.55 -9.04 10.75
CA ILE A 84 -6.80 -10.29 10.63
C ILE A 84 -7.67 -11.38 10.02
N ALA A 85 -8.87 -11.64 10.57
CA ALA A 85 -9.71 -12.75 10.13
C ALA A 85 -10.24 -12.56 8.69
N ALA A 86 -10.69 -11.34 8.37
CA ALA A 86 -11.22 -11.03 7.05
C ALA A 86 -10.15 -10.87 5.96
N ARG A 87 -8.87 -10.77 6.35
CA ARG A 87 -7.74 -10.52 5.44
C ARG A 87 -7.95 -9.25 4.60
N THR A 88 -8.41 -8.20 5.27
CA THR A 88 -8.72 -6.91 4.65
C THR A 88 -8.01 -5.76 5.35
N ARG A 89 -7.61 -4.75 4.57
CA ARG A 89 -7.04 -3.48 5.05
C ARG A 89 -7.93 -2.32 4.61
N THR A 90 -8.24 -1.44 5.53
CA THR A 90 -9.10 -0.26 5.32
C THR A 90 -8.39 1.02 5.75
N ALA A 91 -8.47 2.05 4.92
CA ALA A 91 -8.01 3.40 5.29
C ALA A 91 -8.95 4.01 6.34
N ILE A 92 -8.38 4.78 7.27
CA ILE A 92 -9.11 5.38 8.39
C ILE A 92 -9.44 6.85 8.16
N TYR A 93 -8.49 7.60 7.63
CA TYR A 93 -8.62 9.06 7.49
C TYR A 93 -9.19 9.50 6.13
N TRP A 94 -9.33 8.60 5.17
CA TRP A 94 -9.89 8.88 3.85
C TRP A 94 -10.65 7.66 3.32
N THR A 95 -11.53 7.91 2.35
CA THR A 95 -12.26 6.84 1.66
C THR A 95 -11.36 6.20 0.61
N ALA A 96 -11.12 4.90 0.73
CA ALA A 96 -10.35 4.12 -0.23
C ALA A 96 -10.99 2.75 -0.48
N GLU A 97 -10.57 2.09 -1.56
CA GLU A 97 -10.91 0.69 -1.79
C GLU A 97 -10.29 -0.19 -0.70
N VAL A 98 -11.03 -1.19 -0.23
CA VAL A 98 -10.52 -2.18 0.73
C VAL A 98 -9.45 -3.02 0.05
N ASN A 99 -8.26 -3.08 0.64
CA ASN A 99 -7.16 -3.89 0.10
C ASN A 99 -7.20 -5.31 0.67
N GLU A 100 -6.82 -6.27 -0.17
CA GLU A 100 -6.58 -7.64 0.27
C GLU A 100 -5.27 -7.71 1.06
N VAL A 101 -5.25 -8.49 2.13
CA VAL A 101 -4.08 -8.75 2.96
C VAL A 101 -3.74 -10.23 2.92
N ARG A 102 -2.46 -10.58 2.92
CA ARG A 102 -2.03 -11.98 2.86
C ARG A 102 -0.78 -12.22 3.69
N ARG A 103 -0.82 -13.28 4.49
CA ARG A 103 0.34 -13.78 5.24
C ARG A 103 1.04 -14.85 4.42
N CYS A 104 2.28 -14.63 4.01
CA CYS A 104 2.95 -15.55 3.09
C CYS A 104 4.46 -15.65 3.33
N SER A 105 5.03 -16.76 2.88
CA SER A 105 6.47 -17.05 2.86
C SER A 105 6.98 -17.63 1.54
N TRP A 106 6.08 -17.79 0.56
CA TRP A 106 6.38 -18.37 -0.74
C TRP A 106 5.81 -17.51 -1.85
N PHE A 107 6.62 -17.27 -2.88
CA PHE A 107 6.29 -16.33 -3.94
C PHE A 107 6.65 -16.92 -5.30
N TYR A 108 5.92 -16.50 -6.33
CA TYR A 108 6.37 -16.68 -7.71
C TYR A 108 6.62 -15.33 -8.38
N LYS A 109 7.56 -15.30 -9.31
CA LYS A 109 7.86 -14.11 -10.10
C LYS A 109 6.90 -14.04 -11.31
N ALA A 110 6.07 -13.01 -11.35
CA ALA A 110 5.17 -12.74 -12.46
C ALA A 110 5.94 -12.28 -13.72
N VAL A 111 5.24 -12.15 -14.85
CA VAL A 111 5.83 -11.78 -16.15
C VAL A 111 6.49 -10.40 -16.11
N ASP A 112 5.93 -9.49 -15.32
CA ASP A 112 6.44 -8.14 -15.07
C ASP A 112 7.54 -8.09 -14.00
N SER A 113 8.08 -9.26 -13.61
CA SER A 113 9.10 -9.41 -12.57
C SER A 113 8.69 -9.07 -11.14
N ARG A 114 7.41 -8.78 -10.87
CA ARG A 114 6.92 -8.59 -9.49
C ARG A 114 6.71 -9.93 -8.80
N PHE A 115 6.93 -9.94 -7.49
CA PHE A 115 6.61 -11.10 -6.67
C PHE A 115 5.13 -11.15 -6.37
N VAL A 116 4.56 -12.34 -6.48
CA VAL A 116 3.18 -12.62 -6.11
C VAL A 116 3.19 -13.70 -5.03
N PRO A 117 2.65 -13.43 -3.83
CA PRO A 117 2.53 -14.42 -2.78
C PRO A 117 1.56 -15.51 -3.21
N TYR A 118 1.93 -16.77 -2.97
CA TYR A 118 0.98 -17.86 -3.08
C TYR A 118 -0.15 -17.69 -2.04
N GLU A 119 -1.29 -18.32 -2.29
CA GLU A 119 -2.34 -18.49 -1.28
C GLU A 119 -1.76 -19.15 -0.02
N GLU A 120 -2.24 -18.78 1.16
CA GLU A 120 -1.63 -19.18 2.44
C GLU A 120 -1.53 -20.70 2.57
N GLU A 121 -2.60 -21.42 2.21
CA GLU A 121 -2.63 -22.90 2.22
C GLU A 121 -1.63 -23.51 1.23
N THR A 122 -1.47 -22.88 0.06
CA THR A 122 -0.49 -23.34 -0.95
C THR A 122 0.93 -23.09 -0.48
N ALA A 123 1.19 -21.93 0.14
CA ALA A 123 2.49 -21.61 0.71
C ALA A 123 2.86 -22.59 1.84
N ASP A 124 1.89 -22.97 2.68
CA ASP A 124 2.10 -23.93 3.77
C ASP A 124 2.38 -25.35 3.23
N TYR A 125 1.65 -25.76 2.20
CA TYR A 125 1.94 -27.01 1.49
C TYR A 125 3.34 -27.02 0.88
N LEU A 126 3.73 -25.95 0.20
CA LEU A 126 5.08 -25.82 -0.38
C LEU A 126 6.17 -25.84 0.69
N GLU A 127 5.95 -25.22 1.85
CA GLU A 127 6.90 -25.23 2.96
C GLU A 127 7.07 -26.63 3.58
N GLU A 128 5.97 -27.36 3.77
CA GLU A 128 6.01 -28.74 4.27
C GLU A 128 6.78 -29.65 3.30
N GLU A 129 6.50 -29.54 2.00
CA GLU A 129 7.18 -30.33 0.98
C GLU A 129 8.66 -29.96 0.84
N TYR A 130 9.00 -28.69 1.01
CA TYR A 130 10.38 -28.22 1.01
C TYR A 130 11.14 -28.81 2.19
N LYS A 131 10.54 -28.79 3.39
CA LYS A 131 11.12 -29.39 4.59
C LYS A 131 11.35 -30.90 4.42
N ASN A 132 10.39 -31.61 3.83
CA ASN A 132 10.51 -33.05 3.53
C ASN A 132 11.61 -33.35 2.51
N ALA A 133 11.70 -32.57 1.42
CA ALA A 133 12.75 -32.70 0.41
C ALA A 133 14.14 -32.42 1.01
N PHE A 134 14.25 -31.40 1.86
CA PHE A 134 15.50 -31.05 2.53
C PHE A 134 15.95 -32.14 3.51
N ALA A 135 15.04 -32.69 4.32
CA ALA A 135 15.35 -33.74 5.30
C ALA A 135 15.72 -35.08 4.65
N SER A 136 15.07 -35.42 3.54
CA SER A 136 15.32 -36.67 2.80
C SER A 136 16.46 -36.57 1.78
N GLY A 137 16.88 -35.35 1.40
CA GLY A 137 17.77 -35.10 0.27
C GLY A 137 17.13 -35.40 -1.10
N SER A 138 15.83 -35.70 -1.14
CA SER A 138 15.10 -36.07 -2.35
C SER A 138 14.57 -34.83 -3.07
N TRP A 139 15.39 -34.26 -3.93
CA TRP A 139 15.00 -33.20 -4.86
C TRP A 139 14.45 -33.78 -6.17
N HIS A 140 14.09 -32.92 -7.11
CA HIS A 140 13.42 -33.23 -8.38
C HIS A 140 11.98 -33.74 -8.20
N LYS A 141 11.31 -33.29 -7.13
CA LYS A 141 9.90 -33.60 -6.87
C LYS A 141 8.98 -32.62 -7.60
N GLN A 142 7.92 -33.15 -8.19
CA GLN A 142 6.85 -32.40 -8.86
C GLN A 142 5.66 -32.34 -7.91
N LEU A 143 5.27 -31.13 -7.55
CA LEU A 143 4.17 -30.84 -6.62
C LEU A 143 2.99 -30.31 -7.42
N THR A 144 1.85 -30.98 -7.36
CA THR A 144 0.63 -30.53 -8.03
C THR A 144 -0.14 -29.62 -7.10
N LEU A 145 -0.41 -28.40 -7.55
CA LEU A 145 -1.20 -27.41 -6.83
C LEU A 145 -2.72 -27.71 -6.98
N PRO A 146 -3.59 -27.17 -6.10
CA PRO A 146 -5.04 -27.39 -6.17
C PRO A 146 -5.69 -26.98 -7.49
N ASN A 147 -5.11 -25.99 -8.17
CA ASN A 147 -5.55 -25.51 -9.49
C ASN A 147 -5.05 -26.37 -10.66
N GLY A 148 -4.33 -27.47 -10.41
CA GLY A 148 -3.77 -28.34 -11.45
C GLY A 148 -2.43 -27.86 -12.04
N GLU A 149 -1.93 -26.70 -11.60
CA GLU A 149 -0.58 -26.22 -11.91
C GLU A 149 0.49 -27.00 -11.13
N GLN A 150 1.76 -26.85 -11.49
CA GLN A 150 2.82 -27.69 -10.92
C GLN A 150 4.05 -26.90 -10.50
N VAL A 151 4.54 -27.16 -9.30
CA VAL A 151 5.80 -26.62 -8.78
C VAL A 151 6.84 -27.72 -8.68
N ASN A 152 8.00 -27.51 -9.31
CA ASN A 152 9.10 -28.46 -9.27
C ASN A 152 10.23 -27.94 -8.39
N PHE A 153 10.67 -28.77 -7.43
CA PHE A 153 11.83 -28.48 -6.60
C PHE A 153 13.06 -29.20 -7.15
N HIS A 154 13.92 -28.50 -7.89
CA HIS A 154 15.19 -29.07 -8.40
C HIS A 154 16.31 -29.04 -7.35
N GLY A 155 16.21 -28.13 -6.39
CA GLY A 155 17.16 -27.99 -5.28
C GLY A 155 16.70 -26.91 -4.29
N PRO A 156 17.47 -26.65 -3.22
CA PRO A 156 17.07 -25.72 -2.16
C PRO A 156 16.85 -24.28 -2.66
N ASN A 157 17.54 -23.87 -3.73
CA ASN A 157 17.46 -22.53 -4.31
C ASN A 157 16.90 -22.51 -5.75
N VAL A 158 16.49 -23.67 -6.28
CA VAL A 158 16.06 -23.80 -7.69
C VAL A 158 14.69 -24.46 -7.73
N MET A 159 13.67 -23.62 -7.83
CA MET A 159 12.27 -24.02 -7.80
C MET A 159 11.50 -23.27 -8.89
N VAL A 160 10.64 -23.96 -9.62
CA VAL A 160 9.94 -23.41 -10.78
C VAL A 160 8.48 -23.81 -10.81
N HIS A 161 7.62 -22.91 -11.27
CA HIS A 161 6.18 -23.08 -11.36
C HIS A 161 5.75 -23.13 -12.83
N PHE A 162 5.10 -24.23 -13.23
CA PHE A 162 4.52 -24.45 -14.54
C PHE A 162 3.02 -24.15 -14.50
N LEU A 163 2.60 -23.21 -15.33
CA LEU A 163 1.20 -22.83 -15.48
C LEU A 163 0.44 -23.89 -16.28
N GLN A 164 -0.85 -24.00 -16.01
CA GLN A 164 -1.71 -24.90 -16.76
C GLN A 164 -1.99 -24.30 -18.15
N THR A 165 -1.67 -25.03 -19.22
CA THR A 165 -2.10 -24.65 -20.57
C THR A 165 -3.50 -25.20 -20.81
N THR A 166 -4.52 -24.33 -20.79
CA THR A 166 -5.83 -24.68 -21.32
C THR A 166 -5.77 -24.70 -22.85
N PRO A 167 -6.06 -25.82 -23.52
CA PRO A 167 -6.25 -25.83 -24.97
C PRO A 167 -7.41 -24.91 -25.32
N ASP A 168 -7.31 -24.19 -26.44
CA ASP A 168 -8.46 -23.48 -26.98
C ASP A 168 -9.55 -24.47 -27.44
N ALA A 169 -10.71 -23.95 -27.82
CA ALA A 169 -11.86 -24.74 -28.27
C ALA A 169 -11.58 -25.60 -29.53
N TRP A 170 -10.45 -25.38 -30.21
CA TRP A 170 -9.98 -26.14 -31.38
C TRP A 170 -8.77 -27.03 -31.08
N GLY A 171 -8.39 -27.19 -29.82
CA GLY A 171 -7.27 -28.04 -29.39
C GLY A 171 -5.89 -27.43 -29.62
N ASN A 172 -5.81 -26.15 -30.00
CA ASN A 172 -4.55 -25.42 -30.07
C ASN A 172 -4.19 -24.91 -28.68
N THR A 173 -2.99 -25.27 -28.22
CA THR A 173 -2.40 -24.63 -27.05
C THR A 173 -1.77 -23.31 -27.49
N PRO A 174 -2.17 -22.15 -26.93
CA PRO A 174 -1.53 -20.88 -27.29
C PRO A 174 -0.03 -20.95 -27.00
N GLN A 175 0.79 -20.77 -28.03
CA GLN A 175 2.27 -20.68 -27.98
C GLN A 175 2.79 -19.46 -27.21
N VAL A 176 1.94 -18.76 -26.45
CA VAL A 176 2.31 -17.59 -25.65
C VAL A 176 3.12 -18.09 -24.45
N THR A 177 4.43 -18.18 -24.68
CA THR A 177 5.52 -18.47 -23.74
C THR A 177 5.06 -19.15 -22.45
N ASN A 178 4.93 -20.48 -22.50
CA ASN A 178 4.74 -21.35 -21.34
C ASN A 178 6.01 -21.41 -20.48
N ARG A 179 6.63 -20.24 -20.26
CA ARG A 179 7.89 -20.10 -19.56
C ARG A 179 7.62 -20.36 -18.08
N PRO A 180 8.31 -21.33 -17.46
CA PRO A 180 8.16 -21.58 -16.04
C PRO A 180 8.46 -20.31 -15.24
N ARG A 181 7.62 -20.00 -14.26
CA ARG A 181 7.86 -18.90 -13.34
C ARG A 181 8.85 -19.32 -12.28
N VAL A 182 9.72 -18.41 -11.86
CA VAL A 182 10.65 -18.68 -10.76
C VAL A 182 9.88 -18.66 -9.44
N VAL A 183 10.12 -19.65 -8.59
CA VAL A 183 9.57 -19.73 -7.24
C VAL A 183 10.64 -19.36 -6.22
N LYS A 184 10.26 -18.58 -5.22
CA LYS A 184 11.12 -18.10 -4.16
C LYS A 184 10.51 -18.39 -2.79
N ARG A 185 11.38 -18.78 -1.86
CA ARG A 185 11.07 -19.06 -0.46
C ARG A 185 11.67 -17.95 0.39
N GLY A 186 10.90 -17.45 1.35
CA GLY A 186 11.29 -16.36 2.23
C GLY A 186 11.20 -14.99 1.58
N VAL A 187 11.64 -13.98 2.32
CA VAL A 187 11.52 -12.56 1.94
C VAL A 187 12.86 -11.87 1.68
N ASP A 188 13.94 -12.64 1.53
CA ASP A 188 15.30 -12.11 1.39
C ASP A 188 15.50 -11.21 0.15
N GLU A 189 14.66 -11.37 -0.88
CA GLU A 189 14.69 -10.53 -2.10
C GLU A 189 13.77 -9.30 -2.04
N PHE A 190 13.11 -9.06 -0.91
CA PHE A 190 12.27 -7.88 -0.69
C PHE A 190 13.07 -6.81 0.06
N ASN A 191 12.84 -5.55 -0.31
CA ASN A 191 13.23 -4.42 0.51
C ASN A 191 12.06 -4.12 1.46
N ILE A 192 12.19 -4.48 2.73
CA ILE A 192 11.16 -4.30 3.75
C ILE A 192 11.60 -3.19 4.69
N ASP A 193 10.77 -2.16 4.82
CA ASP A 193 11.03 -1.04 5.73
C ASP A 193 10.86 -1.47 7.19
N ASP A 194 11.68 -0.94 8.10
CA ASP A 194 11.58 -1.28 9.53
C ASP A 194 10.27 -0.79 10.16
N GLY A 195 9.72 0.32 9.65
CA GLY A 195 8.50 0.98 10.13
C GLY A 195 8.72 2.42 10.55
N GLU A 196 7.65 3.07 11.01
CA GLU A 196 7.67 4.45 11.50
C GLU A 196 7.60 4.48 13.04
N PRO A 197 8.18 5.49 13.72
CA PRO A 197 8.06 5.64 15.17
C PRO A 197 6.60 5.81 15.58
N GLU A 198 6.15 5.12 16.63
CA GLU A 198 4.77 5.28 17.13
C GLU A 198 4.48 6.69 17.66
N GLN A 199 5.49 7.37 18.23
CA GLN A 199 5.34 8.73 18.74
C GLN A 199 5.13 9.73 17.61
N ILE A 200 4.11 10.58 17.77
CA ILE A 200 3.78 11.67 16.83
C ILE A 200 3.95 13.00 17.56
N ASP A 201 4.88 13.82 17.07
CA ASP A 201 5.20 15.13 17.67
C ASP A 201 4.44 16.29 17.01
N HIS A 202 3.94 16.05 15.80
CA HIS A 202 3.21 17.05 15.04
C HIS A 202 2.23 16.39 14.07
N VAL A 203 1.06 17.01 13.88
CA VAL A 203 0.13 16.63 12.80
C VAL A 203 -0.09 17.81 11.84
N LEU A 204 0.05 17.55 10.55
CA LEU A 204 -0.08 18.51 9.46
C LEU A 204 -1.27 18.13 8.58
N PHE A 205 -2.32 18.95 8.57
CA PHE A 205 -3.45 18.75 7.66
C PHE A 205 -3.19 19.47 6.34
N VAL A 206 -3.19 18.72 5.24
CA VAL A 206 -2.92 19.24 3.90
C VAL A 206 -4.24 19.42 3.16
N VAL A 207 -4.63 20.68 2.96
CA VAL A 207 -5.76 21.05 2.11
C VAL A 207 -5.25 21.21 0.69
N HIS A 208 -5.60 20.23 -0.15
CA HIS A 208 -5.30 20.32 -1.57
C HIS A 208 -6.11 21.43 -2.24
N GLY A 209 -5.62 21.89 -3.38
CA GLY A 209 -6.33 22.82 -4.23
C GLY A 209 -7.34 22.13 -5.13
N ILE A 210 -7.20 22.37 -6.42
CA ILE A 210 -8.20 22.10 -7.45
C ILE A 210 -8.20 20.62 -7.87
N GLY A 211 -9.40 20.04 -8.03
CA GLY A 211 -9.62 18.76 -8.71
C GLY A 211 -9.25 17.50 -7.91
N LYS A 212 -9.54 16.34 -8.51
CA LYS A 212 -9.17 15.00 -7.99
C LYS A 212 -7.66 14.74 -8.02
N ALA A 213 -6.93 15.52 -8.81
CA ALA A 213 -5.49 15.43 -8.99
C ALA A 213 -4.77 16.55 -8.22
N CYS A 214 -3.82 16.19 -7.36
CA CYS A 214 -3.09 17.12 -6.51
C CYS A 214 -1.88 17.78 -7.20
N ASP A 215 -1.32 17.16 -8.26
CA ASP A 215 -0.14 17.65 -8.96
C ASP A 215 -0.17 17.41 -10.49
N PHE A 216 0.87 17.89 -11.19
CA PHE A 216 1.03 17.74 -12.64
C PHE A 216 1.20 16.27 -13.10
N LYS A 217 1.40 15.33 -12.16
CA LYS A 217 1.47 13.89 -12.44
C LYS A 217 0.09 13.22 -12.30
N PHE A 218 -0.96 13.99 -12.04
CA PHE A 218 -2.33 13.52 -11.83
C PHE A 218 -2.50 12.57 -10.63
N ARG A 219 -1.61 12.70 -9.64
CA ARG A 219 -1.66 11.90 -8.41
C ARG A 219 -2.79 12.35 -7.50
N THR A 220 -3.31 11.45 -6.67
CA THR A 220 -4.28 11.83 -5.65
C THR A 220 -3.58 12.58 -4.51
N VAL A 221 -4.36 13.21 -3.63
CA VAL A 221 -3.81 13.95 -2.48
C VAL A 221 -3.16 12.99 -1.50
N GLU A 222 -3.74 11.81 -1.35
CA GLU A 222 -3.27 10.70 -0.52
C GLU A 222 -1.85 10.27 -0.96
N GLU A 223 -1.64 10.03 -2.26
CA GLU A 223 -0.33 9.67 -2.82
C GLU A 223 0.72 10.76 -2.61
N VAL A 224 0.32 12.04 -2.68
CA VAL A 224 1.22 13.16 -2.42
C VAL A 224 1.60 13.21 -0.95
N VAL A 225 0.65 13.09 -0.02
CA VAL A 225 0.97 13.13 1.42
C VAL A 225 1.81 11.95 1.86
N ASP A 226 1.69 10.77 1.24
CA ASP A 226 2.58 9.63 1.47
C ASP A 226 4.04 10.00 1.16
N GLU A 227 4.30 10.68 0.04
CA GLU A 227 5.63 11.18 -0.31
C GLU A 227 6.13 12.21 0.72
N PHE A 228 5.26 13.12 1.19
CA PHE A 228 5.63 14.08 2.24
C PHE A 228 6.01 13.38 3.56
N ARG A 229 5.29 12.32 3.96
CA ARG A 229 5.63 11.53 5.16
C ARG A 229 7.00 10.87 5.01
N ASN A 230 7.26 10.25 3.86
CA ASN A 230 8.54 9.61 3.57
C ASN A 230 9.71 10.61 3.60
N ILE A 231 9.55 11.78 2.97
CA ILE A 231 10.57 12.83 3.00
C ILE A 231 10.79 13.35 4.43
N ALA A 232 9.72 13.62 5.17
CA ALA A 232 9.80 14.08 6.55
C ALA A 232 10.53 13.06 7.45
N LEU A 233 10.21 11.77 7.31
CA LEU A 233 10.87 10.70 8.05
C LEU A 233 12.37 10.60 7.70
N GLN A 234 12.72 10.63 6.42
CA GLN A 234 14.12 10.62 5.97
C GLN A 234 14.90 11.83 6.49
N MET A 235 14.28 13.00 6.54
CA MET A 235 14.90 14.21 7.11
C MET A 235 15.15 14.06 8.61
N VAL A 236 14.19 13.51 9.37
CA VAL A 236 14.38 13.24 10.81
C VAL A 236 15.51 12.23 11.03
N GLN A 237 15.51 11.12 10.30
CA GLN A 237 16.52 10.07 10.41
C GLN A 237 17.94 10.54 10.02
N SER A 238 18.05 11.44 9.04
CA SER A 238 19.35 11.94 8.57
C SER A 238 19.93 13.06 9.45
N HIS A 239 19.09 13.99 9.91
CA HIS A 239 19.55 15.16 10.66
C HIS A 239 19.50 15.00 12.19
N TYR A 240 18.65 14.11 12.70
CA TYR A 240 18.41 13.92 14.13
C TYR A 240 18.57 12.46 14.58
N ARG A 241 19.42 11.69 13.88
CA ARG A 241 19.60 10.25 14.09
C ARG A 241 19.74 9.83 15.55
N SER A 242 20.57 10.51 16.33
CA SER A 242 20.80 10.15 17.74
C SER A 242 19.54 10.27 18.59
N SER A 243 18.75 11.33 18.40
CA SER A 243 17.49 11.53 19.12
C SER A 243 16.36 10.66 18.56
N TYR A 244 16.39 10.32 17.27
CA TYR A 244 15.50 9.33 16.66
C TYR A 244 15.73 7.93 17.25
N ASP A 245 16.99 7.46 17.24
CA ASP A 245 17.37 6.14 17.76
C ASP A 245 17.13 6.04 19.29
N ALA A 246 17.20 7.17 20.02
CA ALA A 246 16.87 7.25 21.44
C ALA A 246 15.37 7.36 21.73
N GLY A 247 14.52 7.53 20.70
CA GLY A 247 13.07 7.70 20.85
C GLY A 247 12.66 9.04 21.46
N GLU A 248 13.52 10.06 21.39
CA GLU A 248 13.24 11.41 21.92
C GLU A 248 12.40 12.25 20.95
N ILE A 249 12.52 11.98 19.65
CA ILE A 249 11.83 12.70 18.57
C ILE A 249 10.93 11.71 17.83
N GLY A 250 9.65 12.07 17.75
CA GLY A 250 8.63 11.37 16.98
C GLY A 250 8.56 11.83 15.53
N ARG A 251 7.59 11.26 14.80
CA ARG A 251 7.33 11.60 13.40
C ARG A 251 6.36 12.80 13.27
N ILE A 252 6.34 13.36 12.07
CA ILE A 252 5.30 14.31 11.65
C ILE A 252 4.24 13.51 10.90
N GLU A 253 3.03 13.45 11.43
CA GLU A 253 1.90 12.84 10.74
C GLU A 253 1.29 13.84 9.77
N VAL A 254 1.11 13.44 8.51
CA VAL A 254 0.53 14.32 7.48
C VAL A 254 -0.81 13.74 7.08
N LEU A 255 -1.92 14.48 7.17
CA LEU A 255 -3.26 13.97 6.85
C LEU A 255 -3.87 14.77 5.68
N PRO A 256 -4.40 14.10 4.65
CA PRO A 256 -5.02 14.78 3.52
C PRO A 256 -6.43 15.24 3.89
N ILE A 257 -6.80 16.46 3.48
CA ILE A 257 -8.17 16.96 3.58
C ILE A 257 -8.81 16.86 2.20
N SER A 258 -9.49 15.75 1.93
CA SER A 258 -10.26 15.58 0.71
C SER A 258 -11.63 16.25 0.84
N TRP A 259 -11.83 17.35 0.11
CA TRP A 259 -13.09 18.13 0.14
C TRP A 259 -13.81 18.13 -1.21
N HIS A 260 -13.07 17.95 -2.31
CA HIS A 260 -13.63 17.97 -3.66
C HIS A 260 -14.64 16.81 -3.87
N SER A 261 -14.35 15.59 -3.40
CA SER A 261 -15.29 14.47 -3.51
C SER A 261 -16.58 14.65 -2.69
N GLU A 262 -16.49 15.34 -1.55
CA GLU A 262 -17.65 15.64 -0.70
C GLU A 262 -18.56 16.67 -1.39
N LEU A 263 -17.97 17.66 -2.06
CA LEU A 263 -18.70 18.68 -2.83
C LEU A 263 -19.38 18.12 -4.09
N HIS A 264 -18.75 17.16 -4.76
CA HIS A 264 -19.26 16.52 -5.99
C HIS A 264 -20.06 15.23 -5.72
N SER A 265 -20.44 14.96 -4.48
CA SER A 265 -21.36 13.87 -4.16
C SER A 265 -22.74 14.10 -4.82
N ASP A 266 -23.43 13.02 -5.21
CA ASP A 266 -24.75 13.08 -5.85
C ASP A 266 -25.79 13.87 -5.01
N GLU A 267 -25.58 13.95 -3.69
CA GLU A 267 -26.42 14.68 -2.74
C GLU A 267 -26.33 16.21 -2.89
N SER A 268 -25.20 16.73 -3.37
CA SER A 268 -24.99 18.17 -3.57
C SER A 268 -25.82 18.72 -4.75
N GLY A 269 -26.18 17.87 -5.72
CA GLY A 269 -26.86 18.24 -6.97
C GLY A 269 -26.07 19.19 -7.88
N ILE A 270 -24.80 19.48 -7.55
CA ILE A 270 -23.94 20.42 -8.28
C ILE A 270 -23.61 19.84 -9.66
N ASP A 271 -23.23 18.57 -9.72
CA ASP A 271 -22.92 17.86 -10.97
C ASP A 271 -24.10 17.80 -11.94
N ALA A 272 -25.32 17.65 -11.43
CA ALA A 272 -26.53 17.63 -12.24
C ALA A 272 -26.86 19.00 -12.85
N LYS A 273 -26.71 20.09 -12.07
CA LYS A 273 -26.81 21.46 -12.58
C LYS A 273 -25.71 21.80 -13.58
N LEU A 274 -24.57 21.13 -13.45
CA LEU A 274 -23.43 21.37 -14.33
C LEU A 274 -23.56 20.68 -15.68
N LYS A 275 -24.10 19.46 -15.66
CA LYS A 275 -24.42 18.68 -16.85
C LYS A 275 -25.38 19.40 -17.80
N SER A 276 -26.24 20.28 -17.27
CA SER A 276 -27.20 21.04 -18.06
C SER A 276 -26.63 22.30 -18.73
N ILE A 277 -25.44 22.77 -18.33
CA ILE A 277 -24.82 24.00 -18.86
C ILE A 277 -23.60 23.73 -19.76
N THR A 278 -23.00 22.54 -19.71
CA THR A 278 -21.87 22.17 -20.57
C THR A 278 -22.34 21.61 -21.92
N LEU A 279 -21.87 22.18 -23.03
CA LEU A 279 -22.16 21.69 -24.39
C LEU A 279 -21.56 20.29 -24.65
N GLU A 280 -22.34 19.41 -25.30
CA GLU A 280 -21.96 18.02 -25.60
C GLU A 280 -20.77 17.87 -26.58
N SER A 281 -20.44 18.93 -27.31
CA SER A 281 -19.56 18.89 -28.48
C SER A 281 -18.06 18.85 -28.18
N ILE A 282 -17.60 18.98 -26.93
CA ILE A 282 -16.16 18.95 -26.60
C ILE A 282 -15.88 18.14 -25.31
N PRO A 283 -15.77 16.80 -25.39
CA PRO A 283 -15.58 15.94 -24.22
C PRO A 283 -14.30 16.21 -23.43
N LYS A 284 -13.21 16.64 -24.09
CA LYS A 284 -11.92 16.93 -23.44
C LYS A 284 -11.92 18.24 -22.66
N LEU A 285 -12.51 19.29 -23.22
CA LEU A 285 -12.70 20.57 -22.52
C LEU A 285 -13.71 20.40 -21.37
N ARG A 286 -14.73 19.57 -21.55
CA ARG A 286 -15.68 19.22 -20.49
C ARG A 286 -14.98 18.55 -19.30
N ASN A 287 -14.14 17.56 -19.53
CA ASN A 287 -13.38 16.92 -18.45
C ASN A 287 -12.47 17.94 -17.74
N PHE A 288 -11.72 18.76 -18.50
CA PHE A 288 -10.87 19.80 -17.91
C PHE A 288 -11.65 20.90 -17.14
N THR A 289 -12.79 21.33 -17.67
CA THR A 289 -13.67 22.29 -16.98
C THR A 289 -14.18 21.67 -15.68
N ASN A 290 -14.68 20.44 -15.75
CA ASN A 290 -15.23 19.70 -14.61
C ASN A 290 -14.20 19.39 -13.53
N ASP A 291 -13.00 18.98 -13.93
CA ASP A 291 -11.96 18.53 -13.02
C ASP A 291 -11.08 19.69 -12.50
N THR A 292 -11.17 20.90 -13.07
CA THR A 292 -10.22 21.97 -12.73
C THR A 292 -10.79 23.39 -12.74
N LEU A 293 -11.48 23.80 -13.80
CA LEU A 293 -11.93 25.20 -13.92
C LEU A 293 -13.06 25.53 -12.93
N LEU A 294 -13.90 24.55 -12.60
CA LEU A 294 -15.09 24.78 -11.77
C LEU A 294 -14.80 25.07 -10.32
N ASP A 295 -13.81 24.42 -9.70
CA ASP A 295 -13.50 24.66 -8.28
C ASP A 295 -13.09 26.13 -8.06
N VAL A 296 -12.33 26.68 -9.01
CA VAL A 296 -11.97 28.11 -9.02
C VAL A 296 -13.20 28.98 -9.24
N LEU A 297 -14.05 28.65 -10.22
CA LEU A 297 -15.26 29.41 -10.51
C LEU A 297 -16.27 29.36 -9.34
N PHE A 298 -16.40 28.22 -8.67
CA PHE A 298 -17.22 28.06 -7.47
C PHE A 298 -16.64 28.87 -6.31
N TYR A 299 -15.33 28.85 -6.09
CA TYR A 299 -14.73 29.68 -5.04
C TYR A 299 -14.89 31.19 -5.31
N THR A 300 -14.93 31.61 -6.59
CA THR A 300 -15.24 33.01 -6.92
C THR A 300 -16.70 33.41 -6.71
N SER A 301 -17.61 32.44 -6.51
CA SER A 301 -19.01 32.70 -6.19
C SER A 301 -19.23 32.75 -4.68
N PRO A 302 -19.81 33.84 -4.12
CA PRO A 302 -19.98 34.00 -2.68
C PRO A 302 -20.73 32.86 -1.99
N ILE A 303 -21.68 32.23 -2.68
CA ILE A 303 -22.50 31.14 -2.12
C ILE A 303 -21.70 29.84 -2.04
N PHE A 304 -20.94 29.51 -3.10
CA PHE A 304 -20.19 28.25 -3.14
C PHE A 304 -18.87 28.35 -2.35
N CYS A 305 -18.27 29.53 -2.27
CA CYS A 305 -17.14 29.80 -1.38
C CYS A 305 -17.44 29.42 0.07
N GLN A 306 -18.58 29.86 0.60
CA GLN A 306 -18.98 29.52 1.97
C GLN A 306 -19.18 28.02 2.15
N SER A 307 -19.85 27.35 1.21
CA SER A 307 -20.04 25.90 1.27
C SER A 307 -18.70 25.14 1.25
N ILE A 308 -17.74 25.57 0.43
CA ILE A 308 -16.41 24.94 0.37
C ILE A 308 -15.66 25.16 1.70
N MET A 309 -15.69 26.37 2.26
CA MET A 309 -15.07 26.67 3.55
C MET A 309 -15.68 25.84 4.68
N ASP A 310 -17.02 25.71 4.73
CA ASP A 310 -17.72 24.91 5.74
C ASP A 310 -17.37 23.42 5.63
N THR A 311 -17.33 22.88 4.41
CA THR A 311 -16.91 21.49 4.16
C THR A 311 -15.47 21.26 4.60
N VAL A 312 -14.53 22.13 4.21
CA VAL A 312 -13.11 22.00 4.61
C VAL A 312 -12.95 22.12 6.12
N CYS A 313 -13.64 23.07 6.76
CA CYS A 313 -13.64 23.24 8.21
C CYS A 313 -14.16 21.98 8.92
N GLY A 314 -15.31 21.47 8.49
CA GLY A 314 -15.91 20.26 9.02
C GLY A 314 -14.99 19.05 8.88
N SER A 315 -14.37 18.88 7.72
CA SER A 315 -13.46 17.76 7.44
C SER A 315 -12.16 17.84 8.24
N VAL A 316 -11.56 19.02 8.41
CA VAL A 316 -10.40 19.22 9.32
C VAL A 316 -10.77 18.86 10.75
N ASN A 317 -11.90 19.38 11.26
CA ASN A 317 -12.34 19.11 12.64
C ASN A 317 -12.66 17.63 12.87
N ARG A 318 -13.36 17.00 11.92
CA ARG A 318 -13.70 15.57 11.95
C ARG A 318 -12.42 14.72 12.01
N LEU A 319 -11.47 14.98 11.12
CA LEU A 319 -10.22 14.22 11.06
C LEU A 319 -9.33 14.47 12.26
N TYR A 320 -9.28 15.70 12.80
CA TYR A 320 -8.55 15.98 14.03
C TYR A 320 -9.15 15.24 15.23
N LYS A 321 -10.48 15.21 15.35
CA LYS A 321 -11.16 14.45 16.41
C LYS A 321 -10.84 12.96 16.30
N LEU A 322 -10.98 12.38 15.11
CA LEU A 322 -10.65 10.98 14.85
C LEU A 322 -9.18 10.67 15.15
N PHE A 323 -8.27 11.58 14.77
CA PHE A 323 -6.85 11.47 15.06
C PHE A 323 -6.59 11.45 16.57
N CYS A 324 -7.24 12.32 17.35
CA CYS A 324 -7.10 12.35 18.81
C CYS A 324 -7.73 11.12 19.49
N GLU A 325 -8.85 10.60 18.97
CA GLU A 325 -9.46 9.36 19.46
C GLU A 325 -8.51 8.17 19.31
N ARG A 326 -7.77 8.12 18.20
CA ARG A 326 -6.78 7.07 17.92
C ARG A 326 -5.42 7.31 18.57
N ASN A 327 -5.10 8.56 18.90
CA ASN A 327 -3.87 8.94 19.57
C ASN A 327 -4.16 9.71 20.87
N PRO A 328 -4.70 9.05 21.93
CA PRO A 328 -5.10 9.73 23.17
C PRO A 328 -3.95 10.46 23.90
N ASN A 329 -2.71 10.03 23.65
CA ASN A 329 -1.51 10.59 24.26
C ASN A 329 -0.87 11.71 23.44
N PHE A 330 -1.45 12.09 22.30
CA PHE A 330 -0.91 13.13 21.45
C PHE A 330 -0.92 14.49 22.17
N LYS A 331 0.27 15.12 22.24
CA LYS A 331 0.50 16.46 22.83
C LYS A 331 1.27 17.37 21.90
N GLY A 332 1.36 16.97 20.63
CA GLY A 332 2.16 17.63 19.61
C GLY A 332 1.54 18.90 19.06
N GLY A 333 2.28 19.53 18.15
CA GLY A 333 1.79 20.69 17.41
C GLY A 333 0.81 20.31 16.31
N VAL A 334 -0.02 21.26 15.90
CA VAL A 334 -1.02 21.06 14.85
C VAL A 334 -0.87 22.19 13.83
N SER A 335 -0.66 21.85 12.56
CA SER A 335 -0.50 22.82 11.47
C SER A 335 -1.43 22.52 10.30
N LEU A 336 -1.68 23.56 9.50
CA LEU A 336 -2.43 23.47 8.25
C LEU A 336 -1.48 23.85 7.10
N ALA A 337 -1.49 23.08 6.03
CA ALA A 337 -0.81 23.41 4.78
C ALA A 337 -1.83 23.48 3.64
N GLY A 338 -1.79 24.58 2.89
CA GLY A 338 -2.61 24.75 1.69
C GLY A 338 -1.74 24.64 0.45
N HIS A 339 -2.23 23.91 -0.55
CA HIS A 339 -1.64 23.91 -1.89
C HIS A 339 -2.60 24.58 -2.87
N SER A 340 -2.10 25.47 -3.73
CA SER A 340 -2.92 26.17 -4.73
C SER A 340 -4.14 26.85 -4.09
N LEU A 341 -5.37 26.59 -4.58
CA LEU A 341 -6.63 27.09 -4.01
C LEU A 341 -6.80 26.75 -2.52
N GLY A 342 -6.27 25.61 -2.05
CA GLY A 342 -6.29 25.24 -0.64
C GLY A 342 -5.62 26.28 0.27
N SER A 343 -4.64 27.03 -0.26
CA SER A 343 -3.99 28.13 0.47
C SER A 343 -4.93 29.31 0.69
N LEU A 344 -5.76 29.64 -0.31
CA LEU A 344 -6.74 30.71 -0.22
C LEU A 344 -7.88 30.31 0.71
N ILE A 345 -8.37 29.08 0.59
CA ILE A 345 -9.39 28.52 1.49
C ILE A 345 -8.92 28.60 2.94
N LEU A 346 -7.70 28.13 3.22
CA LEU A 346 -7.13 28.19 4.56
C LEU A 346 -6.90 29.62 5.03
N PHE A 347 -6.42 30.52 4.17
CA PHE A 347 -6.25 31.93 4.51
C PHE A 347 -7.58 32.56 4.92
N ASP A 348 -8.63 32.38 4.12
CA ASP A 348 -9.95 32.94 4.39
C ASP A 348 -10.58 32.31 5.63
N LEU A 349 -10.44 31.00 5.81
CA LEU A 349 -10.91 30.31 7.01
C LEU A 349 -10.22 30.87 8.27
N LEU A 350 -8.89 31.02 8.25
CA LEU A 350 -8.12 31.54 9.39
C LEU A 350 -8.42 33.03 9.64
N CYS A 351 -8.66 33.83 8.60
CA CYS A 351 -8.98 35.26 8.71
C CYS A 351 -10.37 35.52 9.30
N HIS A 352 -11.33 34.63 9.07
CA HIS A 352 -12.71 34.78 9.55
C HIS A 352 -13.00 33.99 10.84
N GLN A 353 -11.96 33.56 11.57
CA GLN A 353 -12.13 32.96 12.89
C GLN A 353 -12.75 33.95 13.86
N LYS A 354 -14.00 33.72 14.25
CA LYS A 354 -14.65 34.46 15.34
C LYS A 354 -13.96 34.09 16.66
N SER A 355 -13.53 35.09 17.44
CA SER A 355 -13.00 34.85 18.78
C SER A 355 -13.98 34.03 19.62
N PRO A 356 -13.52 33.17 20.53
CA PRO A 356 -14.40 32.55 21.51
C PRO A 356 -14.99 33.68 22.36
N SER A 357 -16.24 34.05 22.06
CA SER A 357 -17.05 34.90 22.89
C SER A 357 -17.17 34.25 24.26
N ASN A 358 -16.74 34.97 25.30
CA ASN A 358 -17.05 34.66 26.70
C ASN A 358 -18.51 35.06 26.97
N ASP A 359 -19.47 34.51 26.24
CA ASP A 359 -20.87 34.92 26.38
C ASP A 359 -21.68 33.79 27.00
N ASN A 360 -21.56 33.70 28.34
CA ASN A 360 -22.74 33.47 29.15
C ASN A 360 -23.58 34.74 29.02
N GLU A 361 -24.56 34.76 28.11
CA GLU A 361 -25.88 35.34 28.31
C GLU A 361 -26.71 35.24 27.03
N HIS A 362 -28.01 34.99 27.25
CA HIS A 362 -29.05 34.73 26.27
C HIS A 362 -29.09 35.70 25.08
N GLU A 363 -29.11 35.16 23.86
CA GLU A 363 -29.95 35.70 22.79
C GLU A 363 -30.29 34.62 21.76
N VAL A 364 -31.58 34.38 21.61
CA VAL A 364 -32.18 33.50 20.58
C VAL A 364 -32.35 34.36 19.33
N GLU A 365 -31.46 34.21 18.35
CA GLU A 365 -31.75 34.60 16.97
C GLU A 365 -31.06 33.65 15.98
N ASN A 366 -31.86 33.16 15.03
CA ASN A 366 -31.52 32.21 13.99
C ASN A 366 -30.32 32.69 13.13
N SER A 367 -29.11 32.38 13.58
CA SER A 367 -27.90 32.48 12.79
C SER A 367 -27.30 31.09 12.62
N VAL A 368 -26.95 30.76 11.36
CA VAL A 368 -26.31 29.50 11.00
C VAL A 368 -25.03 29.35 11.83
N SER A 369 -24.98 28.29 12.64
CA SER A 369 -23.87 27.98 13.54
C SER A 369 -22.61 27.72 12.74
N PHE A 370 -21.57 28.52 12.98
CA PHE A 370 -20.23 28.26 12.48
C PHE A 370 -19.55 27.24 13.40
N ASP A 371 -19.38 26.00 12.94
CA ASP A 371 -18.49 25.06 13.64
C ASP A 371 -17.04 25.53 13.45
N LYS A 372 -16.46 26.01 14.55
CA LYS A 372 -15.12 26.61 14.60
C LYS A 372 -14.03 25.56 14.36
N ILE A 373 -12.92 25.95 13.73
CA ILE A 373 -11.65 25.24 13.94
C ILE A 373 -11.16 25.60 15.34
N ASN A 374 -11.46 24.74 16.32
CA ASN A 374 -11.28 25.04 17.74
C ASN A 374 -9.81 25.09 18.20
N HIS A 375 -8.85 24.71 17.36
CA HIS A 375 -7.48 24.38 17.79
C HIS A 375 -6.35 25.10 17.05
N PHE A 376 -6.65 25.90 16.04
CA PHE A 376 -5.62 26.49 15.19
C PHE A 376 -5.71 28.01 15.27
N ARG A 377 -4.61 28.66 15.62
CA ARG A 377 -4.48 30.12 15.63
C ARG A 377 -3.30 30.51 14.76
N LYS A 378 -3.41 31.69 14.13
CA LYS A 378 -2.31 32.29 13.37
C LYS A 378 -1.14 32.58 14.32
N SER A 379 0.03 32.02 14.04
CA SER A 379 1.30 32.35 14.71
C SER A 379 1.84 33.68 14.24
#